data_AF-A0A832LR05-F1
#
_entry.id   AF-A0A832LR05-F1
#
_cell.length_a   1.000
_cell.length_b   1.000
_cell.length_c   1.000
_cell.angle_alpha   90.00
_cell.angle_beta   90.00
_cell.angle_gamma   90.00
#
_symmetry.space_group_name_H-M   'P 1'
#
loop_
_entity.id
_entity.type
_entity.pdbx_description
1 polymer ?
#
loop_
_entity_poly.entity_id
_entity_poly.type
_entity_poly.pdbx_seq_one_letter_code
_entity_poly.pdbx_strand_id
1 'polypeptide(L)'
;MLSISERAALAVEGVDENLIAKIKRKWENALDQVLNDLNFKQEIYLEYNPLIWHVSKYPIGIRVYRSIGGTITIIEFSTPNRIIPFDIFPSSESKKAVITHEIAHILDDKKWYSMDYKKIAYEARNYISREQRAELLAFFYEPLGIIHSNRSLIKVASYISKTKLKDQKILAYGILEALGRLGMNRTINVPLFFKKMSEDQKDDLSGLLRSHITYPYSFAGLLSTPMKKSVGIVKISDLIICREKLISYLKDELNQTKLDKELEKIGCITKMDEKKLIENMKKILIPEILNASSIKRVKKAKKYIKKLKSPNLKDDMQNALRLCEKFI
;
A
#
# COMPACT_ATOMS: atom_id res chain seq x y z
N MET A 1 3.89 -21.92 18.15
CA MET A 1 3.30 -21.71 19.49
C MET A 1 3.26 -20.20 19.72
N LEU A 2 2.18 -19.64 20.26
CA LEU A 2 2.10 -18.20 20.50
C LEU A 2 2.95 -17.80 21.72
N SER A 3 3.53 -16.60 21.68
CA SER A 3 4.27 -16.03 22.81
C SER A 3 3.32 -15.68 23.97
N ILE A 4 3.88 -15.38 25.14
CA ILE A 4 3.10 -14.91 26.30
C ILE A 4 2.44 -13.55 25.99
N SER A 5 3.16 -12.64 25.32
CA SER A 5 2.61 -11.33 24.91
C SER A 5 1.44 -11.49 23.93
N GLU A 6 1.55 -12.43 22.98
CA GLU A 6 0.51 -12.72 22.01
C GLU A 6 -0.76 -13.28 22.68
N ARG A 7 -0.61 -14.25 23.60
CA ARG A 7 -1.76 -14.80 24.34
C ARG A 7 -2.44 -13.77 25.22
N ALA A 8 -1.67 -12.90 25.87
CA ALA A 8 -2.22 -11.80 26.66
C ALA A 8 -2.99 -10.81 25.78
N ALA A 9 -2.44 -10.45 24.62
CA ALA A 9 -3.11 -9.55 23.68
C ALA A 9 -4.39 -10.17 23.09
N LEU A 10 -4.40 -11.48 22.82
CA LEU A 10 -5.59 -12.21 22.39
C LEU A 10 -6.71 -12.21 23.43
N ALA A 11 -6.37 -12.43 24.70
CA ALA A 11 -7.33 -12.37 25.79
C ALA A 11 -7.99 -10.98 25.89
N VAL A 12 -7.20 -9.92 25.70
CA VAL A 12 -7.71 -8.53 25.68
C VAL A 12 -8.63 -8.27 24.48
N GLU A 13 -8.33 -8.85 23.32
CA GLU A 13 -9.11 -8.64 22.09
C GLU A 13 -10.30 -9.60 21.93
N GLY A 14 -10.41 -10.64 22.75
CA GLY A 14 -11.48 -11.65 22.66
C GLY A 14 -11.44 -12.47 21.38
N VAL A 15 -10.24 -12.77 20.86
CA VAL A 15 -10.06 -13.49 19.58
C VAL A 15 -9.61 -14.93 19.83
N ASP A 16 -10.15 -15.88 19.05
CA ASP A 16 -9.81 -17.31 19.11
C ASP A 16 -8.32 -17.57 18.80
N GLU A 17 -7.64 -18.22 19.76
CA GLU A 17 -6.22 -18.60 19.68
C GLU A 17 -5.92 -19.51 18.47
N ASN A 18 -6.81 -20.45 18.16
CA ASN A 18 -6.61 -21.40 17.06
C ASN A 18 -6.66 -20.71 15.70
N LEU A 19 -7.60 -19.76 15.55
CA LEU A 19 -7.70 -18.93 14.36
C LEU A 19 -6.42 -18.12 14.16
N ILE A 20 -5.88 -17.53 15.22
CA ILE A 20 -4.70 -16.67 15.17
C ILE A 20 -3.45 -17.49 14.87
N ALA A 21 -3.28 -18.65 15.51
CA ALA A 21 -2.19 -19.56 15.18
C ALA A 21 -2.21 -19.98 13.70
N LYS A 22 -3.39 -20.21 13.12
CA LYS A 22 -3.55 -20.52 11.69
C LYS A 22 -3.19 -19.33 10.79
N ILE A 23 -3.56 -18.12 11.16
CA ILE A 23 -3.23 -16.91 10.39
C ILE A 23 -1.72 -16.64 10.48
N LYS A 24 -1.14 -16.70 11.68
CA LYS A 24 0.31 -16.53 11.90
C LYS A 24 1.11 -17.52 11.08
N ARG A 25 0.74 -18.80 11.06
CA ARG A 25 1.40 -19.80 10.19
C ARG A 25 1.37 -19.44 8.71
N LYS A 26 0.28 -18.85 8.22
CA LYS A 26 0.21 -18.39 6.83
C LYS A 26 1.14 -17.21 6.56
N TRP A 27 1.35 -16.34 7.55
CA TRP A 27 2.34 -15.25 7.47
C TRP A 27 3.76 -15.80 7.54
N GLU A 28 4.05 -16.73 8.44
CA GLU A 28 5.35 -17.41 8.56
C GLU A 28 5.72 -18.09 7.24
N ASN A 29 4.83 -18.88 6.66
CA ASN A 29 5.05 -19.49 5.35
C ASN A 29 5.29 -18.47 4.23
N ALA A 30 4.64 -17.30 4.29
CA ALA A 30 4.85 -16.23 3.32
C ALA A 30 6.19 -15.54 3.54
N LEU A 31 6.61 -15.34 4.79
CA LEU A 31 7.91 -14.77 5.15
C LEU A 31 9.03 -15.69 4.69
N ASP A 32 8.95 -16.98 5.02
CA ASP A 32 9.96 -17.96 4.61
C ASP A 32 10.12 -17.99 3.09
N GLN A 33 9.02 -17.96 2.34
CA GLN A 33 9.07 -17.89 0.88
C GLN A 33 9.74 -16.60 0.39
N VAL A 34 9.39 -15.45 0.94
CA VAL A 34 9.95 -14.16 0.51
C VAL A 34 11.43 -14.06 0.84
N LEU A 35 11.84 -14.49 2.05
CA LEU A 35 13.24 -14.50 2.46
C LEU A 35 14.07 -15.41 1.58
N ASN A 36 13.56 -16.61 1.28
CA ASN A 36 14.21 -17.56 0.37
C ASN A 36 14.34 -16.98 -1.04
N ASP A 37 13.25 -16.42 -1.59
CA ASP A 37 13.26 -15.84 -2.94
C ASP A 37 14.23 -14.67 -3.05
N LEU A 38 14.31 -13.81 -2.04
CA LEU A 38 15.20 -12.64 -2.00
C LEU A 38 16.65 -12.99 -1.60
N ASN A 39 16.93 -14.27 -1.29
CA ASN A 39 18.20 -14.70 -0.68
C ASN A 39 18.60 -13.82 0.52
N PHE A 40 17.60 -13.41 1.30
CA PHE A 40 17.77 -12.46 2.38
C PHE A 40 18.10 -13.24 3.66
N LYS A 41 19.34 -13.11 4.15
CA LYS A 41 19.77 -13.74 5.40
C LYS A 41 19.36 -12.86 6.60
N GLN A 42 18.96 -13.54 7.68
CA GLN A 42 18.80 -13.09 9.08
C GLN A 42 17.50 -12.43 9.58
N GLU A 43 17.13 -12.89 10.79
CA GLU A 43 16.49 -12.22 11.94
C GLU A 43 15.27 -11.32 11.70
N ILE A 44 14.49 -11.60 10.67
CA ILE A 44 13.12 -11.09 10.55
C ILE A 44 12.18 -12.05 11.27
N TYR A 45 11.47 -11.56 12.27
CA TYR A 45 10.45 -12.29 13.00
C TYR A 45 9.07 -11.70 12.74
N LEU A 46 8.06 -12.56 12.83
CA LEU A 46 6.66 -12.16 12.80
C LEU A 46 6.10 -12.15 14.20
N GLU A 47 5.48 -11.03 14.58
CA GLU A 47 4.80 -10.91 15.86
C GLU A 47 3.35 -10.45 15.64
N TYR A 48 2.42 -11.15 16.28
CA TYR A 48 1.04 -10.68 16.35
C TYR A 48 0.91 -9.74 17.55
N ASN A 49 0.57 -8.48 17.30
CA ASN A 49 0.36 -7.51 18.37
C ASN A 49 -0.83 -6.61 18.03
N PRO A 50 -2.06 -6.99 18.42
CA PRO A 50 -3.25 -6.22 18.12
C PRO A 50 -3.32 -4.90 18.89
N LEU A 51 -2.55 -4.76 19.98
CA LEU A 51 -2.53 -3.54 20.77
C LEU A 51 -1.95 -2.35 20.00
N ILE A 52 -1.04 -2.60 19.03
CA ILE A 52 -0.49 -1.54 18.20
C ILE A 52 -1.59 -0.84 17.39
N TRP A 53 -2.68 -1.55 17.05
CA TRP A 53 -3.84 -0.94 16.39
C TRP A 53 -4.46 0.19 17.21
N HIS A 54 -4.46 0.07 18.54
CA HIS A 54 -5.00 1.12 19.41
C HIS A 54 -4.12 2.37 19.44
N VAL A 55 -2.81 2.21 19.17
CA VAL A 55 -1.82 3.30 19.18
C VAL A 55 -1.64 3.92 17.80
N SER A 56 -1.33 3.13 16.79
CA SER A 56 -0.91 3.60 15.47
C SER A 56 -2.00 3.52 14.41
N LYS A 57 -3.10 2.79 14.68
CA LYS A 57 -4.13 2.46 13.68
C LYS A 57 -3.55 1.81 12.43
N TYR A 58 -2.44 1.07 12.55
CA TYR A 58 -1.86 0.31 11.45
C TYR A 58 -2.10 -1.18 11.58
N PRO A 59 -2.59 -1.84 10.52
CA PRO A 59 -2.74 -3.28 10.48
C PRO A 59 -1.41 -4.03 10.42
N ILE A 60 -0.34 -3.38 9.95
CA ILE A 60 1.01 -3.92 9.91
C ILE A 60 2.05 -2.80 10.07
N GLY A 61 3.22 -3.13 10.63
CA GLY A 61 4.39 -2.25 10.66
C GLY A 61 5.69 -3.02 10.95
N ILE A 62 6.81 -2.30 10.94
CA ILE A 62 8.13 -2.85 11.24
C ILE A 62 8.67 -2.20 12.51
N ARG A 63 9.25 -3.01 13.40
CA ARG A 63 10.18 -2.55 14.43
C ARG A 63 11.56 -3.11 14.20
N VAL A 64 12.56 -2.27 14.40
CA VAL A 64 13.97 -2.66 14.32
C VAL A 64 14.57 -2.48 15.70
N TYR A 65 15.03 -3.59 16.28
CA TYR A 65 15.71 -3.65 17.56
C TYR A 65 17.21 -3.79 17.34
N ARG A 66 17.99 -2.97 18.03
CA ARG A 66 19.46 -3.04 18.01
C ARG A 66 19.96 -3.49 19.36
N SER A 67 20.80 -4.51 19.37
CA SER A 67 21.46 -5.03 20.57
C SER A 67 22.96 -5.24 20.29
N ILE A 68 23.71 -5.55 21.35
CA ILE A 68 25.14 -5.92 21.24
C ILE A 68 25.32 -7.17 20.35
N GLY A 69 24.31 -8.06 20.32
CA GLY A 69 24.33 -9.29 19.52
C GLY A 69 23.90 -9.15 18.06
N GLY A 70 23.44 -7.97 17.63
CA GLY A 70 22.98 -7.76 16.26
C GLY A 70 21.71 -6.91 16.16
N THR A 71 21.17 -6.82 14.94
CA THR A 71 19.93 -6.12 14.63
C THR A 71 18.83 -7.12 14.34
N ILE A 72 17.80 -7.13 15.19
CA ILE A 72 16.60 -7.95 15.01
C ILE A 72 15.52 -7.07 14.37
N THR A 73 14.84 -7.59 13.36
CA THR A 73 13.69 -6.91 12.75
C THR A 73 12.42 -7.70 13.05
N ILE A 74 11.39 -7.02 13.51
CA ILE A 74 10.07 -7.62 13.76
C ILE A 74 9.07 -6.96 12.83
N ILE A 75 8.41 -7.77 12.00
CA ILE A 75 7.22 -7.37 11.26
C ILE A 75 6.03 -7.69 12.15
N GLU A 76 5.39 -6.64 12.66
CA GLU A 76 4.23 -6.77 13.53
C GLU A 76 2.95 -6.59 12.74
N PHE A 77 1.97 -7.45 12.99
CA PHE A 77 0.62 -7.30 12.46
C PHE A 77 -0.40 -7.23 13.59
N SER A 78 -1.42 -6.40 13.41
CA SER A 78 -2.39 -6.05 14.45
C SER A 78 -3.80 -6.56 14.19
N THR A 79 -3.99 -7.31 13.11
CA THR A 79 -5.29 -7.86 12.71
C THR A 79 -5.22 -9.38 12.56
N PRO A 80 -6.29 -10.14 12.90
CA PRO A 80 -7.58 -9.69 13.45
C PRO A 80 -7.47 -8.99 14.82
N ASN A 81 -8.45 -8.15 15.17
CA ASN A 81 -8.66 -7.62 16.51
C ASN A 81 -10.16 -7.31 16.73
N ARG A 82 -10.56 -6.78 17.89
CA ARG A 82 -11.98 -6.49 18.20
C ARG A 82 -12.61 -5.43 17.31
N ILE A 83 -11.80 -4.58 16.68
CA ILE A 83 -12.24 -3.52 15.77
C ILE A 83 -12.32 -4.04 14.33
N ILE A 84 -11.33 -4.85 13.91
CA ILE A 84 -11.26 -5.41 12.56
C ILE A 84 -11.23 -6.94 12.66
N PRO A 85 -12.38 -7.62 12.51
CA PRO A 85 -12.44 -9.07 12.58
C PRO A 85 -11.91 -9.72 11.29
N PHE A 86 -11.48 -10.99 11.41
CA PHE A 86 -10.89 -11.83 10.36
C PHE A 86 -9.42 -11.49 10.00
N ASP A 87 -8.88 -12.16 9.00
CA ASP A 87 -7.58 -11.86 8.40
C ASP A 87 -7.78 -10.83 7.28
N ILE A 88 -7.29 -9.60 7.45
CA ILE A 88 -7.53 -8.56 6.45
C ILE A 88 -6.78 -8.84 5.15
N PHE A 89 -5.68 -9.61 5.19
CA PHE A 89 -4.87 -9.94 4.00
C PHE A 89 -4.99 -11.43 3.67
N PRO A 90 -6.16 -11.96 3.31
CA PRO A 90 -6.44 -13.40 3.37
C PRO A 90 -5.66 -14.24 2.35
N SER A 91 -5.21 -13.64 1.25
CA SER A 91 -4.50 -14.36 0.18
C SER A 91 -3.00 -14.52 0.48
N SER A 92 -2.41 -15.61 0.00
CA SER A 92 -0.96 -15.82 0.10
C SER A 92 -0.18 -14.73 -0.64
N GLU A 93 -0.70 -14.30 -1.79
CA GLU A 93 -0.12 -13.24 -2.60
C GLU A 93 -0.09 -11.91 -1.83
N SER A 94 -1.20 -11.52 -1.18
CA SER A 94 -1.23 -10.29 -0.39
C SER A 94 -0.26 -10.33 0.79
N LYS A 95 -0.15 -11.46 1.50
CA LYS A 95 0.83 -11.60 2.59
C LYS A 95 2.26 -11.43 2.09
N LYS A 96 2.60 -12.14 1.00
CA LYS A 96 3.92 -12.03 0.38
C LYS A 96 4.21 -10.60 -0.06
N ALA A 97 3.29 -9.95 -0.77
CA ALA A 97 3.46 -8.56 -1.21
C ALA A 97 3.66 -7.60 -0.02
N VAL A 98 2.89 -7.77 1.06
CA VAL A 98 3.03 -6.95 2.26
C VAL A 98 4.38 -7.19 2.95
N ILE A 99 4.82 -8.44 3.10
CA ILE A 99 6.16 -8.76 3.63
C ILE A 99 7.25 -8.15 2.74
N THR A 100 7.13 -8.28 1.42
CA THR A 100 8.08 -7.68 0.49
C THR A 100 8.07 -6.16 0.56
N HIS A 101 6.91 -5.52 0.80
CA HIS A 101 6.83 -4.07 1.03
C HIS A 101 7.64 -3.69 2.27
N GLU A 102 7.47 -4.43 3.37
CA GLU A 102 8.23 -4.17 4.59
C GLU A 102 9.74 -4.45 4.42
N ILE A 103 10.13 -5.48 3.69
CA ILE A 103 11.55 -5.72 3.38
C ILE A 103 12.10 -4.66 2.42
N ALA A 104 11.29 -4.20 1.46
CA ALA A 104 11.67 -3.16 0.52
C ALA A 104 11.98 -1.86 1.25
N HIS A 105 11.28 -1.53 2.35
CA HIS A 105 11.65 -0.42 3.22
C HIS A 105 13.07 -0.54 3.79
N ILE A 106 13.47 -1.72 4.25
CA ILE A 106 14.82 -1.96 4.79
C ILE A 106 15.88 -1.79 3.70
N LEU A 107 15.63 -2.37 2.53
CA LEU A 107 16.52 -2.27 1.37
C LEU A 107 16.62 -0.84 0.83
N ASP A 108 15.50 -0.13 0.80
CA ASP A 108 15.41 1.28 0.42
C ASP A 108 16.17 2.17 1.40
N ASP A 109 16.02 1.93 2.71
CA ASP A 109 16.71 2.66 3.76
C ASP A 109 18.23 2.51 3.67
N LYS A 110 18.70 1.30 3.36
CA LYS A 110 20.11 1.03 3.08
C LYS A 110 20.59 1.79 1.83
N LYS A 111 19.81 1.75 0.75
CA LYS A 111 20.19 2.35 -0.55
C LYS A 111 20.21 3.88 -0.54
N TRP A 112 19.21 4.52 0.05
CA TRP A 112 19.00 5.97 -0.09
C TRP A 112 19.42 6.78 1.14
N TYR A 113 19.45 6.14 2.29
CA TYR A 113 19.69 6.81 3.56
C TYR A 113 20.88 6.25 4.33
N SER A 114 21.54 5.20 3.82
CA SER A 114 22.67 4.54 4.49
C SER A 114 22.35 4.18 5.95
N MET A 115 21.09 3.83 6.24
CA MET A 115 20.57 3.58 7.58
C MET A 115 20.69 4.76 8.57
N ASP A 116 20.76 6.01 8.08
CA ASP A 116 20.65 7.22 8.91
C ASP A 116 19.19 7.40 9.38
N TYR A 117 18.89 6.92 10.60
CA TYR A 117 17.54 6.99 11.16
C TYR A 117 17.03 8.41 11.37
N LYS A 118 17.89 9.42 11.57
CA LYS A 118 17.41 10.80 11.70
C LYS A 118 16.88 11.28 10.36
N LYS A 119 17.61 10.99 9.29
CA LYS A 119 17.19 11.31 7.93
C LYS A 119 15.96 10.50 7.51
N ILE A 120 15.91 9.20 7.83
CA ILE A 120 14.75 8.33 7.57
C ILE A 120 13.52 8.86 8.31
N ALA A 121 13.63 9.17 9.61
CA ALA A 121 12.53 9.69 10.40
C ALA A 121 12.05 11.06 9.87
N TYR A 122 12.97 11.93 9.48
CA TYR A 122 12.63 13.19 8.83
C TYR A 122 11.88 12.97 7.52
N GLU A 123 12.36 12.06 6.67
CA GLU A 123 11.73 11.77 5.38
C GLU A 123 10.36 11.14 5.56
N ALA A 124 10.22 10.12 6.41
CA ALA A 124 8.94 9.46 6.70
C ALA A 124 7.91 10.40 7.35
N ARG A 125 8.36 11.38 8.14
CA ARG A 125 7.48 12.39 8.74
C ARG A 125 6.99 13.42 7.73
N ASN A 126 7.80 13.74 6.72
CA ASN A 126 7.50 14.86 5.82
C ASN A 126 7.00 14.40 4.46
N TYR A 127 7.37 13.21 4.00
CA TYR A 127 7.18 12.74 2.63
C TYR A 127 6.76 11.28 2.60
N ILE A 128 6.01 10.92 1.56
CA ILE A 128 5.55 9.54 1.33
C ILE A 128 6.45 8.74 0.36
N SER A 129 7.56 9.34 -0.09
CA SER A 129 8.41 8.77 -1.14
C SER A 129 8.87 7.37 -0.80
N ARG A 130 9.26 7.15 0.46
CA ARG A 130 9.68 5.86 1.00
C ARG A 130 8.60 4.79 0.83
N GLU A 131 7.35 5.09 1.21
CA GLU A 131 6.19 4.20 1.00
C GLU A 131 5.93 3.91 -0.49
N GLN A 132 6.07 4.92 -1.36
CA GLN A 132 5.88 4.73 -2.79
C GLN A 132 6.95 3.81 -3.42
N ARG A 133 8.21 3.91 -2.97
CA ARG A 133 9.29 3.03 -3.49
C ARG A 133 9.06 1.61 -3.02
N ALA A 134 8.77 1.43 -1.74
CA ALA A 134 8.49 0.12 -1.16
C ALA A 134 7.32 -0.56 -1.88
N GLU A 135 6.24 0.18 -2.15
CA GLU A 135 5.09 -0.34 -2.89
C GLU A 135 5.48 -0.76 -4.32
N LEU A 136 6.23 0.09 -5.03
CA LEU A 136 6.68 -0.21 -6.39
C LEU A 136 7.57 -1.45 -6.43
N LEU A 137 8.52 -1.56 -5.50
CA LEU A 137 9.40 -2.70 -5.39
C LEU A 137 8.63 -3.99 -5.06
N ALA A 138 7.69 -3.93 -4.13
CA ALA A 138 6.81 -5.06 -3.82
C ALA A 138 5.89 -5.43 -5.00
N PHE A 139 5.48 -4.45 -5.82
CA PHE A 139 4.71 -4.68 -7.05
C PHE A 139 5.54 -5.41 -8.12
N PHE A 140 6.84 -5.15 -8.23
CA PHE A 140 7.72 -5.95 -9.11
C PHE A 140 7.74 -7.42 -8.70
N TYR A 141 7.84 -7.69 -7.41
CA TYR A 141 7.92 -9.05 -6.87
C TYR A 141 6.60 -9.82 -6.93
N GLU A 142 5.49 -9.24 -6.46
CA GLU A 142 4.17 -9.88 -6.40
C GLU A 142 3.01 -8.91 -6.76
N PRO A 143 2.83 -8.59 -8.06
CA PRO A 143 1.89 -7.56 -8.50
C PRO A 143 0.44 -7.82 -8.09
N LEU A 144 0.00 -9.08 -8.18
CA LEU A 144 -1.35 -9.47 -7.76
C LEU A 144 -1.55 -9.29 -6.25
N GLY A 145 -0.49 -9.54 -5.47
CA GLY A 145 -0.50 -9.34 -4.03
C GLY A 145 -0.71 -7.88 -3.66
N ILE A 146 -0.06 -6.95 -4.36
CA ILE A 146 -0.25 -5.51 -4.17
C ILE A 146 -1.66 -5.04 -4.51
N ILE A 147 -2.27 -5.58 -5.58
CA ILE A 147 -3.67 -5.29 -5.90
C ILE A 147 -4.61 -5.78 -4.78
N HIS A 148 -4.37 -6.98 -4.27
CA HIS A 148 -5.17 -7.56 -3.20
C HIS A 148 -4.94 -6.88 -1.84
N SER A 149 -3.72 -6.46 -1.51
CA SER A 149 -3.42 -5.74 -0.27
C SER A 149 -4.11 -4.38 -0.28
N ASN A 150 -3.99 -3.61 -1.36
CA ASN A 150 -4.69 -2.32 -1.49
C ASN A 150 -6.22 -2.47 -1.40
N ARG A 151 -6.80 -3.47 -2.06
CA ARG A 151 -8.24 -3.79 -1.90
C ARG A 151 -8.61 -4.04 -0.44
N SER A 152 -7.78 -4.80 0.27
CA SER A 152 -8.00 -5.15 1.68
C SER A 152 -7.95 -3.93 2.59
N LEU A 153 -7.03 -3.02 2.32
CA LEU A 153 -6.87 -1.77 3.07
C LEU A 153 -8.05 -0.81 2.86
N ILE A 154 -8.54 -0.68 1.61
CA ILE A 154 -9.78 0.08 1.33
C ILE A 154 -10.97 -0.54 2.06
N LYS A 155 -11.04 -1.87 2.16
CA LYS A 155 -12.10 -2.56 2.90
C LYS A 155 -12.04 -2.25 4.39
N VAL A 156 -10.85 -2.20 4.99
CA VAL A 156 -10.65 -1.78 6.39
C VAL A 156 -11.09 -0.33 6.60
N ALA A 157 -10.68 0.58 5.72
CA ALA A 157 -11.12 1.99 5.76
C ALA A 157 -12.65 2.10 5.68
N SER A 158 -13.29 1.31 4.81
CA SER A 158 -14.75 1.21 4.70
C SER A 158 -15.42 0.78 6.01
N TYR A 159 -14.84 -0.20 6.71
CA TYR A 159 -15.37 -0.64 8.01
C TYR A 159 -15.29 0.45 9.07
N ILE A 160 -14.13 1.11 9.19
CA ILE A 160 -13.88 2.14 10.20
C ILE A 160 -14.75 3.38 9.96
N SER A 161 -14.89 3.79 8.71
CA SER A 161 -15.79 4.89 8.30
C SER A 161 -17.27 4.53 8.32
N LYS A 162 -17.61 3.24 8.51
CA LYS A 162 -18.96 2.70 8.39
C LYS A 162 -19.58 2.95 7.00
N THR A 163 -18.77 3.15 5.97
CA THR A 163 -19.21 3.28 4.57
C THR A 163 -19.53 1.90 3.99
N LYS A 164 -20.64 1.75 3.27
CA LYS A 164 -21.06 0.47 2.66
C LYS A 164 -20.62 0.39 1.20
N LEU A 165 -19.43 -0.16 0.95
CA LEU A 165 -18.91 -0.33 -0.41
C LEU A 165 -19.18 -1.72 -0.98
N LYS A 166 -19.59 -1.78 -2.25
CA LYS A 166 -19.64 -3.04 -3.02
C LYS A 166 -18.22 -3.49 -3.35
N ASP A 167 -17.98 -4.80 -3.35
CA ASP A 167 -16.65 -5.41 -3.58
C ASP A 167 -15.95 -4.93 -4.86
N GLN A 168 -16.69 -4.78 -5.96
CA GLN A 168 -16.14 -4.29 -7.23
C GLN A 168 -15.65 -2.84 -7.14
N LYS A 169 -16.29 -2.00 -6.31
CA LYS A 169 -15.90 -0.61 -6.08
C LYS A 169 -14.64 -0.54 -5.21
N ILE A 170 -14.57 -1.38 -4.16
CA ILE A 170 -13.35 -1.54 -3.33
C ILE A 170 -12.15 -1.93 -4.20
N LEU A 171 -12.34 -2.88 -5.12
CA LEU A 171 -11.29 -3.30 -6.04
C LEU A 171 -10.86 -2.16 -6.98
N ALA A 172 -11.80 -1.36 -7.48
CA ALA A 172 -11.47 -0.22 -8.33
C ALA A 172 -10.63 0.83 -7.58
N TYR A 173 -10.95 1.13 -6.32
CA TYR A 173 -10.13 2.00 -5.47
C TYR A 173 -8.74 1.42 -5.20
N GLY A 174 -8.65 0.11 -4.91
CA GLY A 174 -7.36 -0.54 -4.71
C GLY A 174 -6.46 -0.51 -5.96
N ILE A 175 -7.04 -0.64 -7.16
CA ILE A 175 -6.32 -0.54 -8.43
C ILE A 175 -5.85 0.88 -8.68
N LEU A 176 -6.73 1.86 -8.50
CA LEU A 176 -6.37 3.26 -8.66
C LEU A 176 -5.22 3.60 -7.70
N GLU A 177 -5.32 3.20 -6.44
CA GLU A 177 -4.27 3.45 -5.45
C GLU A 177 -2.92 2.88 -5.89
N ALA A 178 -2.89 1.61 -6.29
CA ALA A 178 -1.69 0.97 -6.83
C ALA A 178 -1.12 1.77 -8.01
N LEU A 179 -1.92 2.10 -9.02
CA LEU A 179 -1.44 2.87 -10.19
C LEU A 179 -0.78 4.20 -9.80
N GLY A 180 -1.27 4.87 -8.76
CA GLY A 180 -0.75 6.17 -8.36
C GLY A 180 0.54 6.09 -7.58
N ARG A 181 0.64 5.11 -6.67
CA ARG A 181 1.90 4.83 -5.96
C ARG A 181 3.01 4.44 -6.92
N LEU A 182 2.67 3.68 -7.97
CA LEU A 182 3.59 3.29 -9.04
C LEU A 182 3.94 4.45 -9.98
N GLY A 183 3.19 5.54 -9.93
CA GLY A 183 3.35 6.68 -10.83
C GLY A 183 2.95 6.41 -12.28
N MET A 184 2.05 5.46 -12.48
CA MET A 184 1.60 5.02 -13.80
C MET A 184 0.60 6.01 -14.40
N ASN A 185 0.55 6.03 -15.73
CA ASN A 185 -0.48 6.73 -16.45
C ASN A 185 -1.87 6.18 -16.14
N ARG A 186 -2.83 7.11 -16.12
CA ARG A 186 -4.24 6.81 -15.96
C ARG A 186 -5.01 7.46 -17.09
N THR A 187 -5.94 6.70 -17.64
CA THR A 187 -6.91 7.23 -18.61
C THR A 187 -8.15 7.78 -17.92
N ILE A 188 -8.29 7.55 -16.62
CA ILE A 188 -9.45 7.97 -15.82
C ILE A 188 -9.17 9.29 -15.08
N ASN A 189 -10.14 10.21 -15.13
CA ASN A 189 -10.21 11.36 -14.22
C ASN A 189 -10.61 10.86 -12.82
N VAL A 190 -9.65 10.82 -11.89
CA VAL A 190 -9.85 10.26 -10.55
C VAL A 190 -10.91 11.03 -9.75
N PRO A 191 -10.87 12.37 -9.64
CA PRO A 191 -11.95 13.11 -8.98
C PRO A 191 -13.34 12.78 -9.51
N LEU A 192 -13.53 12.82 -10.84
CA LEU A 192 -14.81 12.51 -11.47
C LEU A 192 -15.22 11.05 -11.23
N PHE A 193 -14.27 10.11 -11.26
CA PHE A 193 -14.53 8.72 -10.92
C PHE A 193 -15.04 8.56 -9.49
N PHE A 194 -14.42 9.26 -8.53
CA PHE A 194 -14.88 9.28 -7.14
C PHE A 194 -16.28 9.88 -7.02
N LYS A 195 -16.54 10.99 -7.71
CA LYS A 195 -17.84 11.67 -7.70
C LYS A 195 -18.96 10.76 -8.22
N LYS A 196 -18.79 10.17 -9.40
CA LYS A 196 -19.74 9.20 -9.97
C LYS A 196 -20.00 8.03 -9.03
N MET A 197 -18.95 7.53 -8.38
CA MET A 197 -19.09 6.45 -7.40
C MET A 197 -19.85 6.87 -6.14
N SER A 198 -19.69 8.12 -5.70
CA SER A 198 -20.45 8.69 -4.56
C SER A 198 -21.93 8.82 -4.92
N GLU A 199 -22.21 9.41 -6.08
CA GLU A 199 -23.57 9.59 -6.64
C GLU A 199 -24.29 8.25 -6.77
N ASP A 200 -23.64 7.24 -7.36
CA ASP A 200 -24.17 5.88 -7.51
C ASP A 200 -24.58 5.22 -6.17
N GLN A 201 -23.94 5.60 -5.07
CA GLN A 201 -24.16 5.00 -3.76
C GLN A 201 -25.14 5.81 -2.91
N LYS A 202 -25.45 7.06 -3.28
CA LYS A 202 -26.12 8.03 -2.40
C LYS A 202 -25.43 8.13 -1.02
N ASP A 203 -24.11 7.88 -0.98
CA ASP A 203 -23.31 7.87 0.24
C ASP A 203 -22.33 9.05 0.25
N ASP A 204 -22.03 9.55 1.44
CA ASP A 204 -20.96 10.52 1.66
C ASP A 204 -19.59 9.80 1.74
N LEU A 205 -18.95 9.61 0.58
CA LEU A 205 -17.61 9.04 0.50
C LEU A 205 -16.53 9.91 1.19
N SER A 206 -16.85 11.13 1.65
CA SER A 206 -15.92 11.92 2.45
C SER A 206 -15.57 11.25 3.79
N GLY A 207 -16.47 10.42 4.33
CA GLY A 207 -16.20 9.60 5.52
C GLY A 207 -15.09 8.58 5.28
N LEU A 208 -15.07 7.93 4.11
CA LEU A 208 -13.97 7.04 3.71
C LEU A 208 -12.66 7.80 3.59
N LEU A 209 -12.68 8.97 2.95
CA LEU A 209 -11.53 9.86 2.79
C LEU A 209 -10.96 10.33 4.15
N ARG A 210 -11.83 10.56 5.14
CA ARG A 210 -11.47 11.04 6.48
C ARG A 210 -11.24 9.94 7.52
N SER A 211 -11.48 8.67 7.17
CA SER A 211 -11.22 7.55 8.06
C SER A 211 -9.76 7.58 8.52
N HIS A 212 -9.52 7.54 9.83
CA HIS A 212 -8.24 7.90 10.47
C HIS A 212 -7.05 6.96 10.19
N ILE A 213 -7.10 6.16 9.12
CA ILE A 213 -5.94 5.43 8.60
C ILE A 213 -5.13 6.25 7.59
N THR A 214 -5.31 7.57 7.56
CA THR A 214 -4.78 8.45 6.50
C THR A 214 -3.30 8.79 6.58
N TYR A 215 -2.51 8.17 7.48
CA TYR A 215 -1.09 8.52 7.60
C TYR A 215 -0.14 7.62 6.77
N PRO A 216 -0.47 6.34 6.46
CA PRO A 216 0.22 5.55 5.44
C PRO A 216 -0.74 4.89 4.43
N TYR A 217 -2.06 4.96 4.62
CA TYR A 217 -3.03 4.58 3.58
C TYR A 217 -3.40 5.80 2.79
N SER A 218 -2.81 5.82 1.61
CA SER A 218 -2.65 7.03 0.87
C SER A 218 -3.88 7.17 0.00
N PHE A 219 -4.65 8.22 0.17
CA PHE A 219 -5.23 8.79 -1.04
C PHE A 219 -4.11 9.35 -1.94
N ALA A 220 -2.81 9.21 -1.61
CA ALA A 220 -1.72 9.73 -2.41
C ALA A 220 -1.55 9.05 -3.75
N GLY A 221 -1.80 7.75 -3.88
CA GLY A 221 -1.96 7.18 -5.21
C GLY A 221 -3.15 7.88 -5.90
N LEU A 222 -4.27 8.01 -5.20
CA LEU A 222 -5.51 8.63 -5.72
C LEU A 222 -5.40 10.16 -5.99
N LEU A 223 -4.34 10.83 -5.54
CA LEU A 223 -4.19 12.29 -5.56
C LEU A 223 -2.91 12.76 -6.27
N SER A 224 -1.84 11.96 -6.30
CA SER A 224 -0.53 12.36 -6.82
C SER A 224 0.20 11.23 -7.55
N THR A 225 0.77 11.57 -8.70
CA THR A 225 1.77 10.78 -9.42
C THR A 225 3.15 11.44 -9.15
N PRO A 226 4.25 10.68 -9.00
CA PRO A 226 5.54 11.21 -8.50
C PRO A 226 6.24 12.14 -9.51
N MET A 227 6.80 13.30 -9.09
CA MET A 227 7.40 14.23 -10.06
C MET A 227 8.79 14.83 -9.76
N LYS A 228 9.42 14.62 -8.59
CA LYS A 228 10.66 15.36 -8.26
C LYS A 228 11.90 14.53 -7.87
N LYS A 229 11.77 13.24 -7.57
CA LYS A 229 12.88 12.28 -7.37
C LYS A 229 12.54 10.97 -8.09
N SER A 230 13.53 10.08 -8.18
CA SER A 230 13.44 8.73 -8.81
C SER A 230 12.09 8.05 -8.58
N VAL A 231 11.48 8.21 -7.41
CA VAL A 231 10.01 8.24 -7.18
C VAL A 231 9.71 9.14 -5.99
N GLY A 232 8.64 9.91 -6.12
CA GLY A 232 7.93 10.61 -5.06
C GLY A 232 8.70 11.76 -4.42
N ILE A 233 8.13 12.96 -4.41
CA ILE A 233 8.26 13.87 -3.27
C ILE A 233 6.90 14.56 -3.21
N VAL A 234 6.01 14.03 -2.36
CA VAL A 234 4.80 14.76 -1.98
C VAL A 234 4.84 14.91 -0.48
N LYS A 235 4.71 16.14 -0.01
CA LYS A 235 4.68 16.36 1.43
C LYS A 235 3.38 15.81 1.98
N ILE A 236 3.43 15.26 3.20
CA ILE A 236 2.21 14.81 3.89
C ILE A 236 1.20 15.97 4.02
N SER A 237 1.68 17.19 4.25
CA SER A 237 0.86 18.41 4.27
C SER A 237 0.09 18.62 2.96
N ASP A 238 0.73 18.38 1.82
CA ASP A 238 0.15 18.63 0.49
C ASP A 238 -0.93 17.58 0.20
N LEU A 239 -0.73 16.34 0.64
CA LEU A 239 -1.75 15.28 0.54
C LEU A 239 -2.99 15.58 1.37
N ILE A 240 -2.82 16.17 2.56
CA ILE A 240 -3.94 16.62 3.39
C ILE A 240 -4.72 17.70 2.62
N ILE A 241 -4.03 18.67 2.03
CA ILE A 241 -4.67 19.72 1.21
C ILE A 241 -5.42 19.09 0.03
N CYS A 242 -4.78 18.23 -0.77
CA CYS A 242 -5.41 17.50 -1.87
C CYS A 242 -6.68 16.78 -1.44
N ARG A 243 -6.62 16.07 -0.30
CA ARG A 243 -7.76 15.33 0.26
C ARG A 243 -8.91 16.26 0.58
N GLU A 244 -8.67 17.37 1.28
CA GLU A 244 -9.74 18.32 1.61
C GLU A 244 -10.34 18.96 0.34
N LYS A 245 -9.53 19.26 -0.68
CA LYS A 245 -10.04 19.76 -1.97
C LYS A 245 -10.91 18.73 -2.69
N LEU A 246 -10.50 17.46 -2.70
CA LEU A 246 -11.31 16.37 -3.25
C LEU A 246 -12.63 16.23 -2.48
N ILE A 247 -12.61 16.34 -1.15
CA ILE A 247 -13.82 16.29 -0.33
C ILE A 247 -14.77 17.44 -0.70
N SER A 248 -14.29 18.68 -0.80
CA SER A 248 -15.13 19.81 -1.23
C SER A 248 -15.69 19.61 -2.65
N TYR A 249 -14.92 19.02 -3.56
CA TYR A 249 -15.42 18.68 -4.90
C TYR A 249 -16.54 17.62 -4.86
N LEU A 250 -16.42 16.60 -4.00
CA LEU A 250 -17.45 15.58 -3.81
C LEU A 250 -18.73 16.12 -3.17
N LYS A 251 -18.64 17.25 -2.47
CA LYS A 251 -19.77 17.96 -1.85
C LYS A 251 -20.34 19.09 -2.71
N ASP A 252 -19.92 19.18 -3.98
CA ASP A 252 -20.29 20.26 -4.91
C ASP A 252 -19.90 21.67 -4.46
N GLU A 253 -19.02 21.79 -3.46
CA GLU A 253 -18.46 23.06 -2.96
C GLU A 253 -17.32 23.59 -3.85
N LEU A 254 -16.73 22.72 -4.68
CA LEU A 254 -15.64 23.02 -5.59
C LEU A 254 -15.94 22.43 -6.97
N ASN A 255 -15.73 23.20 -8.04
CA ASN A 255 -15.88 22.69 -9.41
C ASN A 255 -14.58 22.08 -9.95
N GLN A 256 -14.68 21.29 -11.03
CA GLN A 256 -13.55 20.57 -11.62
C GLN A 256 -12.39 21.51 -12.01
N THR A 257 -12.67 22.62 -12.69
CA THR A 257 -11.64 23.56 -13.17
C THR A 257 -10.85 24.17 -12.02
N LYS A 258 -11.51 24.50 -10.90
CA LYS A 258 -10.83 25.00 -9.70
C LYS A 258 -10.04 23.89 -9.03
N LEU A 259 -10.57 22.67 -8.94
CA LEU A 259 -9.85 21.52 -8.40
C LEU A 259 -8.55 21.26 -9.17
N ASP A 260 -8.60 21.23 -10.50
CA ASP A 260 -7.43 20.97 -11.35
C ASP A 260 -6.32 22.02 -11.11
N LYS A 261 -6.68 23.31 -11.04
CA LYS A 261 -5.72 24.38 -10.72
C LYS A 261 -5.09 24.25 -9.33
N GLU A 262 -5.87 23.80 -8.34
CA GLU A 262 -5.38 23.63 -6.98
C GLU A 262 -4.43 22.41 -6.86
N LEU A 263 -4.74 21.31 -7.56
CA LEU A 263 -3.87 20.13 -7.63
C LEU A 263 -2.56 20.43 -8.38
N GLU A 264 -2.60 21.24 -9.43
CA GLU A 264 -1.42 21.64 -10.18
C GLU A 264 -0.45 22.49 -9.33
N LYS A 265 -0.96 23.44 -8.53
CA LYS A 265 -0.14 24.30 -7.64
C LYS A 265 0.71 23.51 -6.65
N ILE A 266 0.20 22.38 -6.18
CA ILE A 266 0.88 21.48 -5.23
C ILE A 266 1.67 20.37 -5.93
N GLY A 267 1.83 20.45 -7.25
CA GLY A 267 2.65 19.55 -8.04
C GLY A 267 2.08 18.14 -8.16
N CYS A 268 0.76 17.97 -7.97
CA CYS A 268 0.09 16.71 -8.21
C CYS A 268 -0.14 16.54 -9.71
N ILE A 269 0.59 15.60 -10.31
CA ILE A 269 0.29 15.14 -11.66
C ILE A 269 -0.60 13.90 -11.60
N THR A 270 -1.44 13.72 -12.62
CA THR A 270 -2.29 12.53 -12.80
C THR A 270 -1.82 11.63 -13.93
N LYS A 271 -0.83 12.10 -14.72
CA LYS A 271 -0.25 11.45 -15.89
C LYS A 271 1.26 11.71 -15.92
N MET A 272 2.07 10.69 -16.21
CA MET A 272 3.50 10.78 -16.44
C MET A 272 3.89 10.23 -17.81
N ASP A 273 4.76 10.93 -18.52
CA ASP A 273 5.36 10.38 -19.74
C ASP A 273 6.04 9.01 -19.50
N GLU A 274 5.80 8.04 -20.40
CA GLU A 274 6.31 6.67 -20.25
C GLU A 274 7.84 6.62 -20.19
N LYS A 275 8.55 7.45 -20.98
CA LYS A 275 10.02 7.46 -20.98
C LYS A 275 10.55 7.94 -19.64
N LYS A 276 9.98 9.03 -19.11
CA LYS A 276 10.33 9.56 -17.79
C LYS A 276 10.03 8.55 -16.67
N LEU A 277 8.91 7.83 -16.78
CA LEU A 277 8.55 6.76 -15.85
C LEU A 277 9.58 5.62 -15.86
N ILE A 278 9.98 5.14 -17.04
CA ILE A 278 11.02 4.12 -17.19
C ILE A 278 12.34 4.56 -16.55
N GLU A 279 12.77 5.79 -16.81
CA GLU A 279 14.01 6.35 -16.24
C GLU A 279 13.95 6.39 -14.71
N ASN A 280 12.82 6.81 -14.16
CA ASN A 280 12.55 6.86 -12.74
C ASN A 280 12.56 5.46 -12.11
N MET A 281 11.85 4.50 -12.71
CA MET A 281 11.82 3.11 -12.26
C MET A 281 13.23 2.54 -12.16
N LYS A 282 14.07 2.69 -13.21
CA LYS A 282 15.47 2.21 -13.22
C LYS A 282 16.28 2.67 -12.01
N LYS A 283 16.09 3.91 -11.55
CA LYS A 283 16.81 4.46 -10.38
C LYS A 283 16.40 3.78 -9.06
N ILE A 284 15.18 3.24 -8.99
CA ILE A 284 14.59 2.67 -7.79
C ILE A 284 14.93 1.20 -7.66
N LEU A 285 14.94 0.49 -8.79
CA LEU A 285 15.13 -0.95 -8.84
C LEU A 285 16.23 -1.43 -7.89
N ILE A 286 15.89 -2.47 -7.15
CA ILE A 286 16.76 -3.14 -6.20
C ILE A 286 17.03 -4.54 -6.75
N PRO A 287 18.28 -4.91 -7.04
CA PRO A 287 18.62 -6.19 -7.69
C PRO A 287 18.03 -7.41 -6.99
N GLU A 288 18.06 -7.45 -5.67
CA GLU A 288 17.54 -8.56 -4.86
C GLU A 288 16.05 -8.82 -5.16
N ILE A 289 15.25 -7.74 -5.26
CA ILE A 289 13.82 -7.82 -5.56
C ILE A 289 13.59 -8.18 -7.03
N LEU A 290 14.37 -7.61 -7.96
CA LEU A 290 14.27 -7.93 -9.38
C LEU A 290 14.60 -9.39 -9.66
N ASN A 291 15.69 -9.91 -9.08
CA ASN A 291 16.12 -11.30 -9.26
C ASN A 291 15.09 -12.29 -8.72
N ALA A 292 14.36 -11.90 -7.66
CA ALA A 292 13.27 -12.68 -7.08
C ALA A 292 11.93 -12.51 -7.81
N SER A 293 11.82 -11.54 -8.72
CA SER A 293 10.62 -11.28 -9.51
C SER A 293 10.48 -12.34 -10.59
N SER A 294 9.25 -12.64 -11.02
CA SER A 294 9.05 -13.65 -12.07
C SER A 294 7.92 -13.32 -13.03
N ILE A 295 8.15 -13.62 -14.30
CA ILE A 295 7.15 -13.50 -15.38
C ILE A 295 5.89 -14.32 -15.03
N LYS A 296 6.01 -15.43 -14.30
CA LYS A 296 4.88 -16.26 -13.86
C LYS A 296 3.90 -15.47 -12.97
N ARG A 297 4.40 -14.68 -12.01
CA ARG A 297 3.56 -13.85 -11.13
C ARG A 297 2.89 -12.72 -11.90
N VAL A 298 3.60 -12.09 -12.84
CA VAL A 298 3.01 -11.08 -13.72
C VAL A 298 1.90 -11.65 -14.61
N LYS A 299 2.12 -12.82 -15.22
CA LYS A 299 1.08 -13.53 -16.00
C LYS A 299 -0.15 -13.86 -15.16
N LYS A 300 0.04 -14.26 -13.89
CA LYS A 300 -1.07 -14.51 -12.95
C LYS A 300 -1.87 -13.23 -12.68
N ALA A 301 -1.19 -12.10 -12.43
CA ALA A 301 -1.84 -10.80 -12.27
C ALA A 301 -2.62 -10.40 -13.52
N LYS A 302 -2.04 -10.53 -14.72
CA LYS A 302 -2.73 -10.25 -15.99
C LYS A 302 -4.01 -11.08 -16.16
N LYS A 303 -3.98 -12.38 -15.85
CA LYS A 303 -5.16 -13.26 -15.93
C LYS A 303 -6.27 -12.80 -14.99
N TYR A 304 -5.92 -12.32 -13.80
CA TYR A 304 -6.87 -11.74 -12.85
C TYR A 304 -7.47 -10.44 -13.39
N ILE A 305 -6.62 -9.50 -13.84
CA ILE A 305 -7.02 -8.18 -14.35
C ILE A 305 -7.93 -8.27 -15.58
N LYS A 306 -7.73 -9.26 -16.46
CA LYS A 306 -8.62 -9.50 -17.62
C LYS A 306 -10.09 -9.72 -17.25
N LYS A 307 -10.38 -10.13 -16.01
CA LYS A 307 -11.76 -10.39 -15.52
C LYS A 307 -12.45 -9.14 -14.96
N LEU A 308 -11.77 -7.99 -14.92
CA LEU A 308 -12.35 -6.75 -14.41
C LEU A 308 -13.43 -6.20 -15.34
N LYS A 309 -14.52 -5.73 -14.75
CA LYS A 309 -15.66 -5.11 -15.45
C LYS A 309 -15.47 -3.62 -15.78
N SER A 310 -14.32 -3.03 -15.46
CA SER A 310 -13.99 -1.63 -15.78
C SER A 310 -12.91 -1.61 -16.87
N PRO A 311 -13.28 -1.38 -18.15
CA PRO A 311 -12.33 -1.46 -19.27
C PRO A 311 -11.12 -0.53 -19.12
N ASN A 312 -11.34 0.74 -18.74
CA ASN A 312 -10.26 1.71 -18.62
C ASN A 312 -9.26 1.34 -17.50
N LEU A 313 -9.74 0.97 -16.31
CA LEU A 313 -8.88 0.52 -15.21
C LEU A 313 -8.13 -0.77 -15.56
N LYS A 314 -8.80 -1.67 -16.27
CA LYS A 314 -8.20 -2.91 -16.77
C LYS A 314 -7.03 -2.60 -17.71
N ASP A 315 -7.21 -1.67 -18.63
CA ASP A 315 -6.19 -1.31 -19.61
C ASP A 315 -5.02 -0.57 -18.96
N ASP A 316 -5.29 0.38 -18.07
CA ASP A 316 -4.27 1.08 -17.26
C ASP A 316 -3.41 0.07 -16.46
N MET A 317 -4.04 -0.87 -15.77
CA MET A 317 -3.32 -1.90 -14.99
C MET A 317 -2.60 -2.92 -15.87
N GLN A 318 -3.14 -3.28 -17.04
CA GLN A 318 -2.43 -4.13 -17.99
C GLN A 318 -1.16 -3.44 -18.52
N ASN A 319 -1.22 -2.13 -18.76
CA ASN A 319 -0.06 -1.34 -19.17
C ASN A 319 0.99 -1.28 -18.06
N ALA A 320 0.60 -1.08 -16.80
CA ALA A 320 1.52 -1.14 -15.67
C ALA A 320 2.24 -2.51 -15.58
N LEU A 321 1.50 -3.62 -15.73
CA LEU A 321 2.07 -4.96 -15.73
C LEU A 321 3.01 -5.20 -16.93
N ARG A 322 2.68 -4.71 -18.13
CA ARG A 322 3.57 -4.76 -19.30
C ARG A 322 4.85 -3.97 -19.07
N LEU A 323 4.78 -2.84 -18.38
CA LEU A 323 5.96 -2.05 -18.06
C LEU A 323 6.89 -2.81 -17.11
N CYS A 324 6.34 -3.44 -16.07
CA CYS A 324 7.13 -4.27 -15.16
C CYS A 324 7.82 -5.44 -15.87
N GLU A 325 7.16 -6.09 -16.84
CA GLU A 325 7.78 -7.17 -17.64
C GLU A 325 9.03 -6.72 -18.40
N LYS A 326 9.17 -5.44 -18.76
CA LYS A 326 10.38 -4.96 -19.46
C LYS A 326 11.64 -5.01 -18.59
N PHE A 327 11.49 -5.20 -17.28
CA PHE A 327 12.59 -5.19 -16.30
C PHE A 327 12.85 -6.55 -15.64
N ILE A 328 12.02 -7.57 -15.92
CA ILE A 328 12.12 -8.94 -15.37
C ILE A 328 12.67 -9.86 -16.46
#